data_AF-A0A969BVJ5-F1
#
_entry.id   AF-A0A969BVJ5-F1
#
_cell.length_a   1.000
_cell.length_b   1.000
_cell.length_c   1.000
_cell.angle_alpha   90.00
_cell.angle_beta   90.00
_cell.angle_gamma   90.00
#
_symmetry.space_group_name_H-M   'P 1'
#
loop_
_entity.id
_entity.type
_entity.pdbx_description
1 polymer ?
#
loop_
_entity_poly.entity_id
_entity_poly.type
_entity_poly.pdbx_seq_one_letter_code
_entity_poly.pdbx_strand_id
1 'polypeptide(L)' 'MIALDFLQTEFADRQYHYIVTERGLELSRQTTTDKDELLYWLVSSIASARASPYEFRHRVRGQSFRRLMFARA' A
#
# COMPACT_ATOMS: atom_id res chain seq x y z
N MET A 1 -3.33 3.81 -12.38
CA MET A 1 -3.80 3.98 -10.99
C MET A 1 -4.46 2.66 -10.65
N ILE A 2 -3.75 1.79 -9.92
CA ILE A 2 -4.27 0.49 -9.49
C ILE A 2 -5.51 0.82 -8.67
N ALA A 3 -6.68 0.42 -9.15
CA ALA A 3 -7.86 0.49 -8.33
C ALA A 3 -7.60 -0.46 -7.15
N LEU A 4 -7.75 0.04 -5.93
CA LEU A 4 -7.73 -0.77 -4.71
C LEU A 4 -8.95 -1.69 -4.72
N ASP A 5 -9.06 -2.57 -5.70
CA ASP A 5 -10.16 -3.50 -5.85
C ASP A 5 -9.87 -4.68 -4.92
N PHE A 6 -9.84 -4.37 -3.62
CA PHE A 6 -9.80 -5.26 -2.46
C PHE A 6 -8.39 -5.66 -2.01
N LEU A 7 -7.82 -4.85 -1.11
CA LEU A 7 -6.84 -5.34 -0.15
C LEU A 7 -7.58 -6.25 0.83
N GLN A 8 -7.12 -7.50 0.97
CA GLN A 8 -7.77 -8.49 1.82
C GLN A 8 -6.78 -8.97 2.89
N THR A 9 -7.30 -9.17 4.09
CA THR A 9 -6.58 -9.78 5.19
C THR A 9 -7.33 -11.01 5.65
N GLU A 10 -6.67 -12.16 5.64
CA GLU A 10 -7.22 -13.43 6.10
C GLU A 10 -6.42 -13.94 7.30
N PHE A 11 -7.08 -14.69 8.18
CA PHE A 11 -6.42 -15.44 9.24
C PHE A 11 -6.80 -16.92 9.13
N ALA A 12 -5.82 -17.76 8.80
CA ALA A 12 -5.99 -19.20 8.62
C ALA A 12 -4.71 -19.91 9.07
N ASP A 13 -4.84 -21.14 9.60
CA ASP A 13 -3.69 -21.96 10.02
C ASP A 13 -2.68 -21.23 10.94
N ARG A 14 -3.20 -20.36 11.83
CA ARG A 14 -2.44 -19.51 12.75
C ARG A 14 -1.50 -18.51 12.06
N GLN A 15 -1.78 -18.18 10.81
CA GLN A 15 -1.04 -17.22 10.00
C GLN A 15 -1.97 -16.14 9.48
N TYR A 16 -1.40 -14.95 9.27
CA TYR A 16 -2.05 -13.85 8.60
C TYR A 16 -1.65 -13.86 7.12
N HIS A 17 -2.62 -13.65 6.24
CA HIS A 17 -2.39 -13.49 4.81
C HIS A 17 -2.82 -12.09 4.38
N TYR A 18 -1.94 -11.42 3.65
CA TYR A 18 -2.21 -10.14 3.01
C TYR A 18 -2.25 -10.33 1.50
N ILE A 19 -3.41 -10.08 0.90
CA ILE A 19 -3.69 -10.41 -0.50
C ILE A 19 -4.05 -9.13 -1.24
N VAL A 20 -3.41 -8.93 -2.39
CA VAL A 20 -3.69 -7.82 -3.29
C VAL A 20 -4.39 -8.37 -4.52
N THR A 21 -5.63 -7.96 -4.75
CA THR A 21 -6.38 -8.28 -5.96
C THR A 21 -6.58 -7.05 -6.84
N GLU A 22 -6.59 -7.24 -8.15
CA GLU A 22 -7.02 -6.24 -9.11
C GLU A 22 -7.91 -6.91 -10.17
N ARG A 23 -9.10 -6.36 -10.41
CA ARG A 23 -10.07 -6.89 -11.41
C ARG A 23 -10.37 -8.39 -11.22
N GLY A 24 -10.45 -8.84 -9.97
CA GLY A 24 -10.72 -10.23 -9.60
C GLY A 24 -9.53 -11.19 -9.73
N LEU A 25 -8.33 -10.69 -10.04
CA LEU A 25 -7.09 -11.49 -10.10
C LEU A 25 -6.23 -11.22 -8.88
N GLU A 26 -5.75 -12.28 -8.22
CA GLU A 26 -4.73 -12.19 -7.18
C GLU A 26 -3.40 -11.80 -7.83
N LEU A 27 -2.90 -10.61 -7.50
CA LEU A 27 -1.62 -10.10 -7.97
C LEU A 27 -0.47 -10.53 -7.05
N SER A 28 -0.74 -10.57 -5.75
CA SER A 28 0.24 -11.00 -4.76
C SER A 28 -0.42 -11.49 -3.46
N ARG A 29 0.31 -12.36 -2.76
CA ARG A 29 0.01 -12.83 -1.42
C ARG A 29 1.28 -12.82 -0.59
N GLN A 30 1.18 -12.26 0.60
CA GLN A 30 2.21 -12.31 1.63
C GLN A 30 1.63 -12.99 2.87
N THR A 31 2.46 -13.74 3.59
CA THR A 31 2.04 -14.49 4.77
C THR A 31 3.00 -14.21 5.92
N THR A 32 2.46 -14.02 7.12
CA THR A 32 3.26 -13.81 8.34
C THR A 32 2.53 -14.33 9.57
N THR A 33 3.28 -14.68 10.62
CA THR A 33 2.72 -14.93 11.96
C THR A 33 2.81 -13.68 12.85
N ASP A 34 3.53 -12.65 12.41
CA ASP A 34 3.68 -11.39 13.13
C ASP A 34 2.54 -10.42 12.80
N LYS A 35 1.80 -10.02 13.82
CA LYS A 35 0.69 -9.08 13.70
C LYS A 35 1.17 -7.68 13.29
N ASP A 36 2.32 -7.25 13.77
CA ASP A 36 2.83 -5.90 13.50
C ASP A 36 3.29 -5.77 12.05
N GLU A 37 3.83 -6.86 11.47
CA GLU A 37 4.16 -6.93 10.06
C GLU A 37 2.91 -6.85 9.16
N LEU A 38 1.83 -7.58 9.50
CA LEU A 38 0.55 -7.45 8.80
C LEU A 38 0.02 -6.01 8.85
N LEU A 39 0.04 -5.40 10.04
CA LEU A 39 -0.41 -4.02 10.24
C LEU A 39 0.43 -3.04 9.42
N TYR A 40 1.74 -3.23 9.36
CA TYR A 40 2.62 -2.42 8.54
C TYR A 40 2.24 -2.50 7.06
N TRP A 41 2.06 -3.70 6.50
CA TRP A 41 1.66 -3.85 5.08
C TRP A 41 0.32 -3.17 4.78
N LEU A 42 -0.67 -3.36 5.64
CA LEU A 42 -2.00 -2.77 5.49
C LEU A 42 -1.94 -1.24 5.52
N VAL A 43 -1.35 -0.67 6.58
CA VAL A 43 -1.30 0.79 6.78
C VAL A 43 -0.45 1.45 5.69
N SER A 44 0.70 0.88 5.35
CA SER A 44 1.57 1.38 4.29
C SER A 44 0.85 1.43 2.94
N SER A 45 0.08 0.39 2.61
CA SER A 45 -0.67 0.31 1.35
C SER A 45 -1.81 1.32 1.31
N ILE A 46 -2.57 1.46 2.39
CA ILE A 46 -3.63 2.48 2.49
C ILE A 46 -3.04 3.89 2.39
N ALA A 47 -1.96 4.17 3.13
CA ALA A 47 -1.30 5.47 3.11
C ALA A 47 -0.82 5.82 1.70
N SER A 48 -0.14 4.90 1.03
CA SER A 48 0.35 5.07 -0.34
C SER A 48 -0.79 5.32 -1.34
N ALA A 49 -1.87 4.55 -1.24
CA ALA A 49 -3.03 4.69 -2.12
C ALA A 49 -3.81 5.99 -1.90
N ARG A 50 -3.74 6.59 -0.71
CA ARG A 50 -4.29 7.93 -0.44
C ARG A 50 -3.34 9.06 -0.84
N ALA A 51 -2.05 8.89 -0.58
CA ALA A 51 -1.02 9.90 -0.85
C ALA A 51 -0.78 10.07 -2.35
N SER A 52 -0.73 8.99 -3.13
CA SER A 52 -0.37 9.05 -4.55
C SER A 52 -1.34 9.90 -5.38
N PRO A 53 -2.68 9.75 -5.26
CA PRO A 53 -3.61 10.62 -5.97
C PRO A 53 -3.58 12.07 -5.47
N TYR A 54 -3.28 12.29 -4.18
CA TYR A 54 -3.13 13.64 -3.65
C TYR A 54 -1.91 14.34 -4.24
N GLU A 55 -0.74 13.70 -4.25
CA GLU A 55 0.46 14.21 -4.90
C GLU A 55 0.18 14.52 -6.38
N PHE A 56 -0.42 13.58 -7.10
CA PHE A 56 -0.71 13.75 -8.53
C PHE A 56 -1.53 15.00 -8.83
N ARG A 57 -2.52 15.31 -7.97
CA ARG A 57 -3.40 16.49 -8.12
C ARG A 57 -2.77 17.81 -7.67
N HIS A 58 -1.81 17.79 -6.75
CA HIS A 58 -1.26 19.00 -6.12
C HIS A 58 0.23 19.22 -6.41
N ARG A 59 0.85 18.39 -7.26
CA ARG A 59 2.28 18.50 -7.57
C ARG A 59 2.62 19.83 -8.24
N VAL A 60 3.74 20.41 -7.81
CA VAL A 60 4.36 21.55 -8.49
C VAL A 60 5.16 21.04 -9.69
N ARG A 61 4.83 21.52 -10.89
CA ARG A 61 5.49 21.08 -12.13
C ARG A 61 7.00 21.36 -12.06
N GLY A 62 7.81 20.38 -12.45
CA GLY A 62 9.27 20.48 -12.45
C GLY A 62 9.94 20.17 -11.12
N GLN A 63 9.18 19.91 -10.05
CA GLN A 63 9.72 19.46 -8.77
C GLN A 63 9.55 17.95 -8.61
N SER A 64 10.61 17.28 -8.14
CA SER A 64 10.53 15.87 -7.76
C SER A 64 10.01 15.78 -6.33
N PHE A 65 8.81 15.23 -6.14
CA PHE A 65 8.23 15.04 -4.80
C PHE A 65 9.16 14.25 -3.89
N ARG A 66 9.90 13.27 -4.43
CA ARG A 66 10.91 12.50 -3.68
C ARG A 66 12.03 13.40 -3.15
N ARG A 67 12.55 14.33 -3.97
CA ARG A 67 13.57 15.27 -3.51
C ARG A 67 13.03 16.16 -2.39
N LEU A 68 11.78 16.61 -2.47
CA LEU A 68 11.15 17.40 -1.40
C LEU A 68 10.97 16.59 -0.12
N MET A 69 10.55 15.32 -0.21
CA MET A 69 10.39 14.44 0.96
C MET A 69 11.72 14.21 1.69
N PHE A 70 12.81 13.98 0.95
CA PHE A 70 14.12 13.70 1.54
C PHE A 70 14.96 14.95 1.82
N ALA A 71 14.55 16.14 1.37
CA ALA A 71 15.26 17.39 1.67
C ALA A 71 15.10 17.87 3.12
N ARG A 72 14.17 17.28 3.88
CA ARG A 72 13.89 17.61 5.29
C ARG A 72 14.15 16.42 6.24
N ALA A 73 14.76 15.35 5.74
CA ALA A 73 15.12 14.17 6.53
C ALA A 73 16.47 14.37 7.21
#